data_AF-A0A3A5AH50-F1
#
_entry.id   AF-A0A3A5AH50-F1
#
_cell.length_a   1.000
_cell.length_b   1.000
_cell.length_c   1.000
_cell.angle_alpha   90.00
_cell.angle_beta   90.00
_cell.angle_gamma   90.00
#
_symmetry.space_group_name_H-M   'P 1'
#
loop_
_entity.id
_entity.type
_entity.pdbx_description
1 polymer ?
#
loop_
_entity_poly.entity_id
_entity_poly.type
_entity_poly.pdbx_seq_one_letter_code
_entity_poly.pdbx_strand_id
1 'polypeptide(L)'
;MRDAFEFLRLIREDPQFLKKAQACATDKERVAFLRQEGFGFTPEEFEAAIRTWPSYKGLEQAEEIKERRQADRFDVFLKVTEVNHQPVSDAIMLDISAWGAKIESLIPLNAESDISFSFSLPGGKEEEKIQLTGKVVWSGQVPVSKRYQVGLQFYKSIQKLKNEGNFDIEEFRTAIRKRNEGISQKNFLTIKEFADAIGVHWFTVWRWTAENRIKFKQVKAGCKILIPSSELDKFQEAF
;
A
#
# COMPACT_ATOMS: atom_id res chain seq x y z
N MET A 1 -26.62 -12.53 6.39
CA MET A 1 -25.50 -12.05 7.22
C MET A 1 -24.65 -11.14 6.35
N ARG A 2 -24.36 -9.91 6.78
CA ARG A 2 -23.55 -8.97 5.99
C ARG A 2 -22.08 -9.41 6.02
N ASP A 3 -21.37 -9.25 4.90
CA ASP A 3 -20.00 -9.72 4.70
C ASP A 3 -19.04 -8.54 4.44
N ALA A 4 -17.76 -8.86 4.20
CA ALA A 4 -16.71 -7.86 3.95
C ALA A 4 -17.06 -6.92 2.79
N PHE A 5 -17.73 -7.46 1.76
CA PHE A 5 -18.16 -6.67 0.61
C PHE A 5 -19.21 -5.63 1.00
N GLU A 6 -20.24 -6.05 1.73
CA GLU A 6 -21.29 -5.13 2.17
C GLU A 6 -20.73 -4.04 3.09
N PHE A 7 -19.71 -4.37 3.89
CA PHE A 7 -19.01 -3.36 4.69
C PHE A 7 -18.28 -2.36 3.80
N LEU A 8 -17.46 -2.83 2.85
CA LEU A 8 -16.75 -1.96 1.90
C LEU A 8 -17.71 -1.08 1.08
N ARG A 9 -18.92 -1.58 0.79
CA ARG A 9 -19.98 -0.80 0.14
C ARG A 9 -20.54 0.27 1.08
N LEU A 10 -20.96 -0.11 2.29
CA LEU A 10 -21.56 0.83 3.26
C LEU A 10 -20.60 1.95 3.67
N ILE A 11 -19.32 1.65 3.92
CA ILE A 11 -18.33 2.69 4.25
C ILE A 11 -18.15 3.72 3.11
N ARG A 12 -18.38 3.32 1.86
CA ARG A 12 -18.17 4.15 0.66
C ARG A 12 -19.43 4.94 0.30
N GLU A 13 -20.58 4.32 0.44
CA GLU A 13 -21.82 4.79 -0.17
C GLU A 13 -22.87 5.21 0.87
N ASP A 14 -22.69 4.90 2.16
CA ASP A 14 -23.64 5.21 3.23
C ASP A 14 -23.02 6.15 4.29
N PRO A 15 -23.24 7.48 4.16
CA PRO A 15 -22.78 8.46 5.14
C PRO A 15 -23.36 8.26 6.54
N GLN A 16 -24.57 7.70 6.65
CA GLN A 16 -25.21 7.46 7.95
C GLN A 16 -24.55 6.29 8.66
N PHE A 17 -24.24 5.22 7.92
CA PHE A 17 -23.43 4.12 8.44
C PHE A 17 -22.12 4.67 8.96
N LEU A 18 -21.37 5.41 8.14
CA LEU A 18 -20.08 5.98 8.54
C LEU A 18 -20.17 6.87 9.78
N LYS A 19 -21.19 7.74 9.88
CA LYS A 19 -21.41 8.62 11.03
C LYS A 19 -21.68 7.85 12.33
N LYS A 20 -22.58 6.86 12.29
CA LYS A 20 -22.88 6.00 13.46
C LYS A 20 -21.65 5.22 13.88
N ALA A 21 -20.94 4.70 12.89
CA ALA A 21 -19.69 4.03 13.08
C ALA A 21 -18.70 4.97 13.81
N GLN A 22 -18.48 6.18 13.30
CA GLN A 22 -17.57 7.16 13.91
C GLN A 22 -17.93 7.59 15.35
N ALA A 23 -19.18 7.40 15.79
CA ALA A 23 -19.60 7.70 17.15
C ALA A 23 -19.12 6.67 18.19
N CYS A 24 -18.64 5.49 17.77
CA CYS A 24 -18.06 4.50 18.68
C CYS A 24 -16.67 4.94 19.18
N ALA A 25 -16.56 5.14 20.49
CA ALA A 25 -15.36 5.64 21.16
C ALA A 25 -14.30 4.55 21.34
N THR A 26 -14.73 3.30 21.54
CA THR A 26 -13.83 2.17 21.81
C THR A 26 -13.90 1.08 20.74
N ASP A 27 -12.85 0.27 20.63
CA ASP A 27 -12.84 -0.89 19.71
C ASP A 27 -13.93 -1.90 20.05
N LYS A 28 -14.25 -2.08 21.35
CA LYS A 28 -15.34 -2.95 21.80
C LYS A 28 -16.70 -2.46 21.31
N GLU A 29 -16.95 -1.14 21.38
CA GLU A 29 -18.17 -0.53 20.84
C GLU A 29 -18.25 -0.68 19.32
N ARG A 30 -17.13 -0.55 18.60
CA ARG A 30 -17.08 -0.74 17.14
C ARG A 30 -17.41 -2.17 16.75
N VAL A 31 -16.86 -3.18 17.44
CA VAL A 31 -17.22 -4.59 17.21
C VAL A 31 -18.71 -4.81 17.49
N ALA A 32 -19.22 -4.27 18.60
CA ALA A 32 -20.64 -4.42 18.95
C ALA A 32 -21.55 -3.78 17.90
N PHE A 33 -21.22 -2.58 17.43
CA PHE A 33 -21.92 -1.89 16.35
C PHE A 33 -21.95 -2.73 15.06
N LEU A 34 -20.81 -3.24 14.61
CA LEU A 34 -20.76 -4.07 13.40
C LEU A 34 -21.58 -5.36 13.55
N ARG A 35 -21.55 -5.99 14.73
CA ARG A 35 -22.40 -7.16 15.02
C ARG A 35 -23.88 -6.81 14.99
N GLN A 36 -24.28 -5.67 15.56
CA GLN A 36 -25.66 -5.18 15.55
C GLN A 36 -26.14 -4.87 14.12
N GLU A 37 -25.25 -4.32 13.29
CA GLU A 37 -25.48 -4.11 11.85
C GLU A 37 -25.52 -5.43 11.04
N GLY A 38 -25.35 -6.58 11.70
CA GLY A 38 -25.50 -7.90 11.10
C GLY A 38 -24.27 -8.43 10.38
N PHE A 39 -23.08 -7.85 10.63
CA PHE A 39 -21.82 -8.33 10.05
C PHE A 39 -21.34 -9.64 10.68
N GLY A 40 -21.03 -10.60 9.81
CA GLY A 40 -20.55 -11.93 10.15
C GLY A 40 -19.04 -12.11 10.08
N PHE A 41 -18.27 -11.09 10.45
CA PHE A 41 -16.82 -11.11 10.31
C PHE A 41 -16.14 -12.15 11.19
N THR A 42 -15.03 -12.67 10.68
CA THR A 42 -14.01 -13.32 11.50
C THR A 42 -13.36 -12.29 12.45
N PRO A 43 -12.68 -12.73 13.53
CA PRO A 43 -11.96 -11.82 14.41
C PRO A 43 -10.94 -10.92 13.68
N GLU A 44 -10.21 -11.48 12.71
CA GLU A 44 -9.24 -10.76 11.88
C GLU A 44 -9.90 -9.66 11.04
N GLU A 45 -11.07 -9.95 10.46
CA GLU A 45 -11.82 -8.99 9.66
C GLU A 45 -12.46 -7.89 10.52
N PHE A 46 -12.94 -8.21 11.73
CA PHE A 46 -13.36 -7.18 12.68
C PHE A 46 -12.22 -6.25 13.05
N GLU A 47 -11.04 -6.81 13.35
CA GLU A 47 -9.87 -6.00 13.67
C GLU A 47 -9.46 -5.13 12.49
N ALA A 48 -9.39 -5.69 11.28
CA ALA A 48 -9.07 -4.92 10.08
C ALA A 48 -10.08 -3.79 9.84
N ALA A 49 -11.38 -4.09 9.85
CA ALA A 49 -12.44 -3.09 9.66
C ALA A 49 -12.31 -1.92 10.64
N ILE A 50 -12.04 -2.21 11.91
CA ILE A 50 -11.83 -1.22 12.97
C ILE A 50 -10.56 -0.40 12.74
N ARG A 51 -9.47 -1.05 12.32
CA ARG A 51 -8.19 -0.38 12.06
C ARG A 51 -8.19 0.46 10.79
N THR A 52 -9.07 0.19 9.82
CA THR A 52 -9.26 1.03 8.63
C THR A 52 -10.15 2.25 8.90
N TRP A 53 -10.79 2.34 10.06
CA TRP A 53 -11.69 3.44 10.39
C TRP A 53 -11.03 4.82 10.46
N PRO A 54 -9.85 4.97 11.11
CA PRO A 54 -9.16 6.26 11.17
C PRO A 54 -8.74 6.75 9.78
N SER A 55 -8.41 5.85 8.85
CA SER A 55 -8.10 6.22 7.46
C SER A 55 -9.31 6.83 6.73
N TYR A 56 -10.55 6.52 7.11
CA TYR A 56 -11.73 7.18 6.51
C TYR A 56 -11.93 8.62 6.98
N LYS A 57 -11.56 8.95 8.23
CA LYS A 57 -11.50 10.36 8.65
C LYS A 57 -10.47 11.15 7.84
N GLY A 58 -9.47 10.44 7.33
CA GLY A 58 -8.40 10.98 6.51
C GLY A 58 -8.67 10.96 5.01
N LEU A 59 -9.85 10.57 4.49
CA LEU A 59 -10.10 10.61 3.04
C LEU A 59 -10.14 12.05 2.51
N GLU A 60 -10.80 12.97 3.22
CA GLU A 60 -10.74 14.40 2.92
C GLU A 60 -9.31 14.94 3.06
N GLN A 61 -8.60 14.56 4.13
CA GLN A 61 -7.20 14.92 4.30
C GLN A 61 -6.28 14.29 3.25
N ALA A 62 -6.61 13.11 2.71
CA ALA A 62 -5.81 12.43 1.70
C ALA A 62 -5.93 13.13 0.35
N GLU A 63 -7.12 13.65 0.02
CA GLU A 63 -7.32 14.55 -1.13
C GLU A 63 -6.59 15.88 -0.90
N GLU A 64 -6.70 16.51 0.28
CA GLU A 64 -5.91 17.72 0.60
C GLU A 64 -4.39 17.47 0.52
N ILE A 65 -3.92 16.32 1.03
CA ILE A 65 -2.51 15.94 0.94
C ILE A 65 -2.12 15.70 -0.51
N LYS A 66 -3.00 15.11 -1.33
CA LYS A 66 -2.78 14.92 -2.77
C LYS A 66 -2.67 16.26 -3.49
N GLU A 67 -3.53 17.23 -3.17
CA GLU A 67 -3.46 18.60 -3.69
C GLU A 67 -2.20 19.35 -3.25
N ARG A 68 -1.66 19.06 -2.05
CA ARG A 68 -0.41 19.65 -1.54
C ARG A 68 0.87 19.01 -2.08
N ARG A 69 0.78 17.87 -2.78
CA ARG A 69 1.98 17.19 -3.30
C ARG A 69 2.57 17.99 -4.46
N GLN A 70 3.88 18.15 -4.43
CA GLN A 70 4.65 18.79 -5.51
C GLN A 70 4.98 17.84 -6.67
N ALA A 71 4.76 16.53 -6.48
CA ALA A 71 5.05 15.52 -7.48
C ALA A 71 4.09 14.33 -7.35
N ASP A 72 3.72 13.77 -8.50
CA ASP A 72 2.96 12.54 -8.57
C ASP A 72 3.75 11.37 -7.98
N ARG A 73 3.00 10.42 -7.40
CA ARG A 73 3.53 9.18 -6.85
C ARG A 73 3.05 8.00 -7.69
N PHE A 74 3.94 7.03 -7.83
CA PHE A 74 3.76 5.88 -8.69
C PHE A 74 3.98 4.63 -7.83
N ASP A 75 2.98 3.74 -7.81
CA ASP A 75 3.07 2.49 -7.07
C ASP A 75 3.97 1.50 -7.85
N VAL A 76 4.97 0.89 -7.19
CA VAL A 76 6.05 0.14 -7.89
C VAL A 76 6.33 -1.25 -7.33
N PHE A 77 5.99 -1.50 -6.07
CA PHE A 77 6.17 -2.78 -5.37
C PHE A 77 7.54 -3.44 -5.59
N LEU A 78 8.63 -2.69 -5.42
CA LEU A 78 9.98 -3.20 -5.64
C LEU A 78 10.58 -3.79 -4.37
N LYS A 79 11.32 -4.89 -4.50
CA LYS A 79 12.07 -5.45 -3.37
C LYS A 79 13.24 -4.53 -3.05
N VAL A 80 13.29 -4.06 -1.81
CA VAL A 80 14.46 -3.38 -1.25
C VAL A 80 15.42 -4.47 -0.78
N THR A 81 16.66 -4.40 -1.22
CA THR A 81 17.69 -5.41 -0.94
C THR A 81 18.59 -5.01 0.21
N GLU A 82 18.75 -3.70 0.46
CA GLU A 82 19.57 -3.17 1.54
C GLU A 82 18.94 -1.93 2.17
N VAL A 83 19.13 -1.78 3.48
CA VAL A 83 18.83 -0.57 4.25
C VAL A 83 20.02 -0.25 5.13
N ASN A 84 20.55 0.98 5.05
CA ASN A 84 21.74 1.44 5.76
C ASN A 84 22.94 0.48 5.60
N HIS A 85 23.16 0.02 4.36
CA HIS A 85 24.19 -0.94 3.96
C HIS A 85 24.07 -2.33 4.60
N GLN A 86 22.95 -2.62 5.27
CA GLN A 86 22.62 -3.94 5.78
C GLN A 86 21.66 -4.64 4.83
N PRO A 87 21.91 -5.91 4.45
CA PRO A 87 20.99 -6.66 3.60
C PRO A 87 19.65 -6.88 4.30
N VAL A 88 18.56 -6.81 3.54
CA VAL A 88 17.20 -7.00 4.05
C VAL A 88 16.39 -7.91 3.12
N SER A 89 15.60 -8.82 3.71
CA SER A 89 14.71 -9.74 2.97
C SER A 89 13.27 -9.24 2.87
N ASP A 90 12.84 -8.44 3.84
CA ASP A 90 11.42 -8.19 4.15
C ASP A 90 10.98 -6.75 3.93
N ALA A 91 11.64 -6.03 3.02
CA ALA A 91 11.35 -4.64 2.70
C ALA A 91 10.88 -4.49 1.25
N ILE A 92 9.74 -3.84 1.06
CA ILE A 92 9.13 -3.56 -0.24
C ILE A 92 8.90 -2.05 -0.38
N MET A 93 9.39 -1.46 -1.46
CA MET A 93 9.02 -0.11 -1.86
C MET A 93 7.63 -0.12 -2.48
N LEU A 94 6.67 0.51 -1.81
CA LEU A 94 5.28 0.57 -2.21
C LEU A 94 5.08 1.60 -3.33
N ASP A 95 5.62 2.80 -3.15
CA ASP A 95 5.50 3.90 -4.09
C ASP A 95 6.80 4.71 -4.20
N ILE A 96 6.96 5.42 -5.32
CA ILE A 96 8.07 6.32 -5.60
C ILE A 96 7.57 7.57 -6.33
N SER A 97 8.30 8.68 -6.20
CA SER A 97 8.08 9.95 -6.89
C SER A 97 9.42 10.60 -7.20
N ALA A 98 9.41 11.73 -7.89
CA ALA A 98 10.62 12.51 -8.14
C ALA A 98 11.40 12.85 -6.85
N TRP A 99 10.75 12.94 -5.69
CA TRP A 99 11.32 13.47 -4.45
C TRP A 99 11.21 12.55 -3.24
N GLY A 100 10.67 11.35 -3.38
CA GLY A 100 10.48 10.47 -2.23
C GLY A 100 9.86 9.13 -2.58
N ALA A 101 9.78 8.27 -1.58
CA ALA A 101 9.20 6.93 -1.69
C ALA A 101 8.39 6.57 -0.43
N LYS A 102 7.68 5.45 -0.51
CA LYS A 102 7.12 4.75 0.64
C LYS A 102 7.66 3.32 0.66
N ILE A 103 8.11 2.86 1.83
CA ILE A 103 8.60 1.49 2.03
C ILE A 103 7.77 0.81 3.13
N GLU A 104 7.47 -0.47 2.95
CA GLU A 104 6.93 -1.36 3.99
C GLU A 104 7.97 -2.42 4.36
N SER A 105 8.33 -2.51 5.65
CA SER A 105 9.39 -3.39 6.15
C SER A 105 9.07 -4.00 7.51
N LEU A 106 9.71 -5.12 7.89
CA LEU A 106 9.74 -5.59 9.27
C LEU A 106 10.68 -4.78 10.17
N ILE A 107 11.57 -3.99 9.58
CA ILE A 107 12.53 -3.16 10.29
C ILE A 107 11.86 -1.82 10.63
N PRO A 108 11.72 -1.46 11.91
CA PRO A 108 11.25 -0.14 12.28
C PRO A 108 12.32 0.90 11.91
N LEU A 109 11.90 1.96 11.23
CA LEU A 109 12.75 3.12 10.95
C LEU A 109 12.20 4.31 11.71
N ASN A 110 13.09 5.05 12.36
CA ASN A 110 12.70 6.18 13.19
C ASN A 110 12.34 7.38 12.32
N ALA A 111 11.35 8.17 12.75
CA ALA A 111 11.10 9.46 12.11
C ALA A 111 12.34 10.35 12.23
N GLU A 112 12.54 11.22 11.24
CA GLU A 112 13.66 12.16 11.14
C GLU A 112 15.05 11.54 10.93
N SER A 113 15.19 10.21 10.90
CA SER A 113 16.49 9.59 10.65
C SER A 113 16.88 9.60 9.18
N ASP A 114 18.19 9.70 8.93
CA ASP A 114 18.78 9.45 7.63
C ASP A 114 18.68 7.98 7.24
N ILE A 115 18.43 7.73 5.96
CA ILE A 115 18.36 6.40 5.40
C ILE A 115 19.03 6.35 4.03
N SER A 116 19.78 5.27 3.82
CA SER A 116 20.21 4.80 2.51
C SER A 116 19.53 3.47 2.23
N PHE A 117 18.97 3.28 1.05
CA PHE A 117 18.42 1.98 0.65
C PHE A 117 18.77 1.64 -0.78
N SER A 118 18.90 0.35 -1.05
CA SER A 118 19.23 -0.19 -2.37
C SER A 118 18.13 -1.12 -2.85
N PHE A 119 17.89 -1.15 -4.15
CA PHE A 119 17.00 -2.11 -4.79
C PHE A 119 17.56 -2.50 -6.16
N SER A 120 17.12 -3.64 -6.66
CA SER A 120 17.46 -4.12 -8.01
C SER A 120 16.22 -4.09 -8.90
N LEU A 121 16.42 -3.79 -10.18
CA LEU A 121 15.35 -3.84 -11.15
C LEU A 121 15.00 -5.31 -11.47
N PRO A 122 13.71 -5.65 -11.58
CA PRO A 122 13.27 -6.96 -12.05
C PRO A 122 13.88 -7.31 -13.41
N GLY A 123 14.62 -8.42 -13.46
CA GLY A 123 15.30 -8.88 -14.68
C GLY A 123 16.65 -8.21 -14.98
N GLY A 124 17.10 -7.28 -14.13
CA GLY A 124 18.47 -6.75 -14.16
C GLY A 124 19.46 -7.71 -13.50
N LYS A 125 20.77 -7.41 -13.60
CA LYS A 125 21.80 -8.20 -12.90
C LYS A 125 21.75 -7.91 -11.41
N GLU A 126 22.02 -8.90 -10.55
CA GLU A 126 22.05 -8.70 -9.09
C GLU A 126 23.07 -7.63 -8.64
N GLU A 127 24.09 -7.38 -9.47
CA GLU A 127 25.13 -6.38 -9.25
C GLU A 127 24.66 -4.94 -9.56
N GLU A 128 23.60 -4.77 -10.36
CA GLU A 128 23.03 -3.47 -10.73
C GLU A 128 22.05 -3.01 -9.64
N LYS A 129 22.62 -2.57 -8.51
CA LYS A 129 21.88 -1.99 -7.39
C LYS A 129 21.73 -0.49 -7.58
N ILE A 130 20.48 -0.02 -7.59
CA ILE A 130 20.16 1.40 -7.53
C ILE A 130 20.09 1.81 -6.07
N GLN A 131 20.95 2.74 -5.66
CA GLN A 131 20.99 3.27 -4.31
C GLN A 131 20.32 4.65 -4.25
N LEU A 132 19.40 4.82 -3.29
CA LEU A 132 18.76 6.09 -2.99
C LEU A 132 19.01 6.49 -1.54
N THR A 133 19.14 7.78 -1.29
CA THR A 133 19.36 8.34 0.05
C THR A 133 18.37 9.45 0.36
N GLY A 134 18.00 9.55 1.63
CA GLY A 134 17.00 10.52 2.08
C GLY A 134 16.79 10.51 3.59
N LYS A 135 15.70 11.13 4.00
CA LYS A 135 15.25 11.25 5.38
C LYS A 135 13.87 10.64 5.56
N VAL A 136 13.65 9.98 6.68
CA VAL A 136 12.32 9.47 7.09
C VAL A 136 11.46 10.65 7.54
N VAL A 137 10.37 10.92 6.83
CA VAL A 137 9.42 12.02 7.16
C VAL A 137 8.24 11.57 8.01
N TRP A 138 7.93 10.27 7.98
CA TRP A 138 6.98 9.65 8.89
C TRP A 138 7.20 8.13 8.95
N SER A 139 6.79 7.53 10.05
CA SER A 139 6.87 6.08 10.28
C SER A 139 5.65 5.63 11.08
N GLY A 140 5.10 4.48 10.74
CA GLY A 140 3.94 3.92 11.44
C GLY A 140 3.83 2.41 11.24
N GLN A 141 3.43 1.71 12.29
CA GLN A 141 3.17 0.27 12.20
C GLN A 141 1.96 0.02 11.31
N VAL A 142 2.07 -0.95 10.41
CA VAL A 142 0.93 -1.46 9.65
C VAL A 142 -0.02 -2.14 10.65
N PRO A 143 -1.30 -1.74 10.71
CA PRO A 143 -2.23 -2.34 11.64
C PRO A 143 -2.30 -3.86 11.46
N VAL A 144 -2.52 -4.56 12.58
CA VAL A 144 -2.61 -6.03 12.64
C VAL A 144 -1.37 -6.76 12.10
N SER A 145 -0.25 -6.06 11.99
CA SER A 145 1.01 -6.57 11.43
C SER A 145 2.19 -6.15 12.28
N LYS A 146 3.29 -6.91 12.22
CA LYS A 146 4.59 -6.48 12.76
C LYS A 146 5.37 -5.58 11.80
N ARG A 147 4.83 -5.36 10.59
CA ARG A 147 5.46 -4.51 9.57
C ARG A 147 5.22 -3.04 9.87
N TYR A 148 6.09 -2.20 9.33
CA TYR A 148 6.08 -0.75 9.42
C TYR A 148 6.04 -0.17 8.01
N GLN A 149 5.24 0.88 7.82
CA GLN A 149 5.31 1.73 6.65
C GLN A 149 6.05 3.01 6.99
N VAL A 150 6.92 3.44 6.08
CA VAL A 150 7.73 4.65 6.23
C VAL A 150 7.60 5.50 4.98
N GLY A 151 7.47 6.81 5.18
CA GLY A 151 7.57 7.80 4.12
C GLY A 151 8.97 8.39 4.09
N LEU A 152 9.56 8.48 2.90
CA LEU A 152 10.90 9.00 2.69
C LEU A 152 10.87 10.26 1.81
N GLN A 153 11.75 11.21 2.11
CA GLN A 153 12.10 12.34 1.25
C GLN A 153 13.55 12.20 0.80
N PHE A 154 13.80 12.24 -0.50
CA PHE A 154 15.13 12.06 -1.08
C PHE A 154 15.98 13.33 -0.95
N TYR A 155 17.29 13.15 -0.79
CA TYR A 155 18.26 14.24 -0.84
C TYR A 155 18.53 14.73 -2.26
N LYS A 156 18.41 13.85 -3.24
CA LYS A 156 18.48 14.18 -4.66
C LYS A 156 17.21 13.68 -5.34
N SER A 157 16.66 14.50 -6.23
CA SER A 157 15.53 14.05 -7.04
C SER A 157 15.97 12.97 -8.04
N ILE A 158 15.01 12.14 -8.47
CA ILE A 158 15.25 11.14 -9.53
C ILE A 158 15.78 11.81 -10.80
N GLN A 159 15.27 13.00 -11.15
CA GLN A 159 15.76 13.73 -12.31
C GLN A 159 17.23 14.13 -12.18
N LYS A 160 17.66 14.54 -10.97
CA LYS A 160 19.07 14.84 -10.71
C LYS A 160 19.92 13.58 -10.82
N LEU A 161 19.47 12.45 -10.27
CA LEU A 161 20.15 11.17 -10.39
C LEU A 161 20.27 10.71 -11.85
N LYS A 162 19.21 10.89 -12.66
CA LYS A 162 19.23 10.65 -14.10
C LYS A 162 20.29 11.50 -14.81
N ASN A 163 20.32 12.80 -14.53
CA ASN A 163 21.31 13.70 -15.14
C ASN A 163 22.75 13.36 -14.75
N GLU A 164 22.96 12.77 -13.57
CA GLU A 164 24.25 12.27 -13.09
C GLU A 164 24.59 10.87 -13.65
N GLY A 165 23.71 10.25 -14.42
CA GLY A 165 23.88 8.88 -14.94
C GLY A 165 23.65 7.77 -13.90
N ASN A 166 23.08 8.12 -12.74
CA ASN A 166 22.86 7.22 -11.60
C ASN A 166 21.45 6.61 -11.56
N PHE A 167 20.59 6.94 -12.53
CA PHE A 167 19.22 6.41 -12.61
C PHE A 167 18.70 6.42 -14.05
N ASP A 168 18.45 5.24 -14.62
CA ASP A 168 17.77 5.11 -15.92
C ASP A 168 16.25 4.98 -15.71
N ILE A 169 15.52 6.03 -16.09
CA ILE A 169 14.05 6.08 -15.95
C ILE A 169 13.36 5.11 -16.92
N GLU A 170 13.88 4.91 -18.14
CA GLU A 170 13.23 4.05 -19.13
C GLU A 170 13.44 2.58 -18.80
N GLU A 171 14.64 2.23 -18.31
CA GLU A 171 14.91 0.91 -17.78
C GLU A 171 14.04 0.61 -16.55
N PHE A 172 13.95 1.57 -15.62
CA PHE A 172 13.08 1.47 -14.45
C PHE A 172 11.64 1.18 -14.84
N ARG A 173 11.05 1.99 -15.74
CA ARG A 173 9.68 1.83 -16.25
C ARG A 173 9.46 0.45 -16.85
N THR A 174 10.40 0.02 -17.70
CA THR A 174 10.32 -1.29 -18.37
C THR A 174 10.33 -2.43 -17.36
N ALA A 175 11.16 -2.34 -16.33
CA ALA A 175 11.28 -3.36 -15.30
C ALA A 175 10.02 -3.46 -14.42
N ILE A 176 9.40 -2.33 -14.06
CA ILE A 176 8.11 -2.31 -13.35
C ILE A 176 7.02 -2.99 -14.17
N ARG A 177 6.91 -2.64 -15.46
CA ARG A 177 5.92 -3.25 -16.37
C ARG A 177 6.08 -4.77 -16.44
N LYS A 178 7.29 -5.25 -16.71
CA LYS A 178 7.58 -6.70 -16.79
C LYS A 178 7.26 -7.44 -15.50
N ARG A 179 7.57 -6.84 -14.34
CA ARG A 179 7.24 -7.42 -13.03
C ARG A 179 5.73 -7.62 -12.86
N ASN A 180 4.96 -6.59 -13.20
CA ASN A 180 3.50 -6.62 -13.04
C ASN A 180 2.84 -7.62 -14.01
N GLU A 181 3.33 -7.70 -15.25
CA GLU A 181 2.93 -8.72 -16.23
C GLU A 181 3.16 -10.14 -15.70
N GLY A 182 4.31 -10.38 -15.05
CA GLY A 182 4.68 -11.70 -14.50
C GLY A 182 3.78 -12.20 -13.36
N ILE A 183 3.06 -11.31 -12.68
CA ILE A 183 2.17 -11.64 -11.57
C ILE A 183 0.78 -12.13 -12.07
N SER A 184 0.38 -11.79 -13.30
CA SER A 184 -0.98 -11.99 -13.80
C SER A 184 -1.24 -13.35 -14.46
N GLN A 185 -1.03 -14.46 -13.74
CA GLN A 185 -1.44 -15.79 -14.23
C GLN A 185 -2.93 -16.12 -14.00
N LYS A 186 -3.62 -15.37 -13.12
CA LYS A 186 -5.04 -15.53 -12.81
C LYS A 186 -5.80 -14.26 -13.19
N ASN A 187 -7.04 -14.40 -13.66
CA ASN A 187 -7.92 -13.25 -13.94
C ASN A 187 -8.29 -12.46 -12.67
N PHE A 188 -8.29 -13.13 -11.53
CA PHE A 188 -8.69 -12.58 -10.23
C PHE A 188 -7.84 -13.17 -9.11
N LEU A 189 -7.50 -12.34 -8.13
CA LEU A 189 -6.76 -12.71 -6.92
C LEU A 189 -7.58 -12.35 -5.68
N THR A 190 -7.59 -13.21 -4.66
CA THR A 190 -8.06 -12.78 -3.33
C THR A 190 -7.14 -11.70 -2.75
N ILE A 191 -7.58 -10.96 -1.73
CA ILE A 191 -6.75 -9.96 -1.03
C ILE A 191 -5.40 -10.54 -0.57
N LYS A 192 -5.42 -11.76 -0.01
CA LYS A 192 -4.21 -12.45 0.45
C LYS A 192 -3.29 -12.83 -0.72
N GLU A 193 -3.83 -13.47 -1.76
CA GLU A 193 -3.04 -13.82 -2.96
C GLU A 193 -2.44 -12.59 -3.65
N PHE A 194 -3.19 -11.48 -3.71
CA PHE A 194 -2.71 -10.23 -4.27
C PHE A 194 -1.57 -9.65 -3.43
N ALA A 195 -1.71 -9.65 -2.10
CA ALA A 195 -0.69 -9.15 -1.18
C ALA A 195 0.59 -9.98 -1.23
N ASP A 196 0.46 -11.31 -1.27
CA ASP A 196 1.58 -12.24 -1.39
C ASP A 196 2.34 -12.00 -2.70
N ALA A 197 1.61 -11.78 -3.81
CA ALA A 197 2.22 -11.54 -5.10
C ALA A 197 3.07 -10.25 -5.18
N ILE A 198 2.69 -9.21 -4.43
CA ILE A 198 3.44 -7.94 -4.38
C ILE A 198 4.35 -7.82 -3.14
N GLY A 199 4.32 -8.80 -2.23
CA GLY A 199 5.20 -8.90 -1.06
C GLY A 199 4.83 -8.03 0.15
N VAL A 200 3.58 -7.58 0.23
CA VAL A 200 3.08 -6.70 1.32
C VAL A 200 2.16 -7.45 2.28
N HIS A 201 1.84 -6.84 3.42
CA HIS A 201 0.81 -7.41 4.29
C HIS A 201 -0.58 -7.34 3.65
N TRP A 202 -1.40 -8.38 3.82
CA TRP A 202 -2.78 -8.42 3.29
C TRP A 202 -3.64 -7.23 3.74
N PHE A 203 -3.41 -6.71 4.95
CA PHE A 203 -4.11 -5.53 5.45
C PHE A 203 -3.84 -4.28 4.60
N THR A 204 -2.63 -4.14 4.05
CA THR A 204 -2.28 -3.03 3.15
C THR A 204 -3.17 -3.05 1.92
N VAL A 205 -3.39 -4.23 1.33
CA VAL A 205 -4.28 -4.42 0.18
C VAL A 205 -5.74 -4.21 0.57
N TRP A 206 -6.18 -4.75 1.72
CA TRP A 206 -7.52 -4.50 2.25
C TRP A 206 -7.80 -3.00 2.37
N ARG A 207 -6.89 -2.24 2.98
CA ARG A 207 -7.01 -0.79 3.10
C ARG A 207 -7.15 -0.11 1.74
N TRP A 208 -6.36 -0.52 0.74
CA TRP A 208 -6.49 0.05 -0.62
C TRP A 208 -7.84 -0.24 -1.27
N THR A 209 -8.44 -1.42 -1.04
CA THR A 209 -9.81 -1.71 -1.52
C THR A 209 -10.84 -0.78 -0.86
N ALA A 210 -10.67 -0.53 0.44
CA ALA A 210 -11.49 0.35 1.24
C ALA A 210 -11.38 1.83 0.83
N GLU A 211 -10.17 2.27 0.53
CA GLU A 211 -9.85 3.63 0.05
C GLU A 211 -10.18 3.83 -1.44
N ASN A 212 -10.77 2.84 -2.11
CA ASN A 212 -11.08 2.87 -3.54
C ASN A 212 -9.84 3.10 -4.44
N ARG A 213 -8.65 2.75 -3.96
CA ARG A 213 -7.40 2.81 -4.75
C ARG A 213 -7.31 1.67 -5.75
N ILE A 214 -7.87 0.52 -5.41
CA ILE A 214 -7.99 -0.63 -6.30
C ILE A 214 -9.45 -1.04 -6.42
N LYS A 215 -9.87 -1.39 -7.63
CA LYS A 215 -11.19 -1.97 -7.85
C LYS A 215 -11.19 -3.43 -7.41
N PHE A 216 -12.36 -3.91 -7.03
CA PHE A 216 -12.59 -5.30 -6.66
C PHE A 216 -13.94 -5.77 -7.20
N LYS A 217 -14.13 -7.08 -7.24
CA LYS A 217 -15.36 -7.76 -7.63
C LYS A 217 -15.73 -8.80 -6.57
N GLN A 218 -17.01 -8.92 -6.28
CA GLN A 218 -17.56 -10.04 -5.50
C GLN A 218 -17.94 -11.16 -6.47
N VAL A 219 -17.61 -12.41 -6.14
CA VAL A 219 -18.02 -13.57 -6.94
C VAL A 219 -18.95 -14.43 -6.10
N LYS A 220 -20.27 -14.26 -6.33
CA LYS A 220 -21.42 -14.79 -5.55
C LYS A 220 -21.68 -14.02 -4.24
N ALA A 221 -22.96 -13.95 -3.85
CA ALA A 221 -23.37 -13.34 -2.60
C ALA A 221 -22.69 -14.06 -1.41
N GLY A 222 -21.97 -13.32 -0.57
CA GLY A 222 -21.27 -13.88 0.60
C GLY A 222 -19.87 -14.43 0.31
N CYS A 223 -19.35 -14.32 -0.92
CA CYS A 223 -18.11 -14.97 -1.34
C CYS A 223 -17.03 -13.97 -1.76
N LYS A 224 -15.87 -14.09 -1.10
CA LYS A 224 -14.53 -13.55 -1.37
C LYS A 224 -14.45 -12.28 -2.24
N ILE A 225 -13.88 -11.22 -1.66
CA ILE A 225 -13.42 -10.05 -2.41
C ILE A 225 -12.28 -10.48 -3.33
N LEU A 226 -12.47 -10.29 -4.64
CA LEU A 226 -11.48 -10.57 -5.65
C LEU A 226 -11.00 -9.28 -6.31
N ILE A 227 -9.70 -9.17 -6.52
CA ILE A 227 -9.04 -8.06 -7.20
C ILE A 227 -8.73 -8.53 -8.63
N PRO A 228 -9.23 -7.84 -9.66
CA PRO A 228 -8.85 -8.12 -11.05
C PRO A 228 -7.33 -7.99 -11.20
N SER A 229 -6.68 -8.91 -11.91
CA SER A 229 -5.24 -8.78 -12.15
C SER A 229 -4.87 -7.51 -12.91
N SER A 230 -5.79 -6.98 -13.74
CA SER A 230 -5.65 -5.70 -14.42
C SER A 230 -5.48 -4.50 -13.49
N GLU A 231 -5.81 -4.62 -12.19
CA GLU A 231 -5.49 -3.57 -11.23
C GLU A 231 -3.98 -3.41 -11.02
N LEU A 232 -3.18 -4.46 -11.31
CA LEU A 232 -1.72 -4.36 -11.31
C LEU A 232 -1.19 -3.47 -12.44
N ASP A 233 -1.92 -3.40 -13.56
CA ASP A 233 -1.52 -2.61 -14.72
C ASP A 233 -1.71 -1.10 -14.48
N LYS A 234 -2.69 -0.72 -13.64
CA LYS A 234 -2.90 0.69 -13.27
C LYS A 234 -1.73 1.32 -12.54
N PHE A 235 -0.91 0.51 -11.88
CA PHE A 235 0.30 0.98 -11.22
C PHE A 235 1.42 1.32 -12.22
N GLN A 236 1.20 1.14 -13.52
CA GLN A 236 2.18 1.39 -14.59
C GLN A 236 1.95 2.71 -15.35
N GLU A 237 0.79 3.35 -15.23
CA GLU A 237 0.37 4.44 -16.14
C GLU A 237 0.93 5.83 -15.79
N ALA A 238 1.79 5.93 -14.79
CA ALA A 238 2.14 7.19 -14.21
C ALA A 238 3.67 7.28 -14.13
N PHE A 239 4.24 7.98 -15.10
CA PHE A 239 5.58 8.55 -15.10
C PHE A 239 5.81 9.40 -16.34
#